data_AF-A0A4Q1BEG0-F1
#
_entry.id   AF-A0A4Q1BEG0-F1
#
_cell.length_a   1.000
_cell.length_b   1.000
_cell.length_c   1.000
_cell.angle_alpha   90.00
_cell.angle_beta   90.00
_cell.angle_gamma   90.00
#
_symmetry.space_group_name_H-M   'P 1'
#
loop_
_entity.id
_entity.type
_entity.pdbx_description
1 polymer ?
#
loop_
_entity_poly.entity_id
_entity_poly.type
_entity_poly.pdbx_seq_one_letter_code
_entity_poly.pdbx_strand_id
1 'polypeptide(L)'
;MSRLNNRPLENLIISINLGEGASSVSATATGDRRPIGHGGLGKRDDMSEGMVGGGVWEFDPNTRILRWTISSLTSTEKPPTLTGSFVTTSTPIPSPSFAISYDIPNYVYSGLKIDQLRVLGEMYKPFKGVRMTSVTGRVEVRY
;
A
#
# COMPACT_ATOMS: atom_id res chain seq x y z
N MET A 1 -13.27 3.93 21.89
CA MET A 1 -12.89 4.64 20.65
C MET A 1 -11.51 4.17 20.23
N SER A 2 -11.37 3.62 19.03
CA SER A 2 -10.17 2.92 18.56
C SER A 2 -9.05 3.89 18.15
N ARG A 3 -7.85 3.77 18.75
CA ARG A 3 -6.63 4.54 18.41
C ARG A 3 -5.95 4.07 17.11
N LEU A 4 -6.69 3.45 16.19
CA LEU A 4 -6.18 2.88 14.94
C LEU A 4 -6.01 3.91 13.81
N ASN A 5 -6.61 5.09 13.93
CA ASN A 5 -6.90 5.98 12.79
C ASN A 5 -5.74 6.82 12.22
N ASN A 6 -4.46 6.60 12.58
CA ASN A 6 -3.41 7.48 12.06
C ASN A 6 -2.05 6.82 11.73
N ARG A 7 -2.02 5.50 11.54
CA ARG A 7 -0.80 4.84 11.05
C ARG A 7 -0.78 4.87 9.52
N PRO A 8 0.33 5.25 8.89
CA PRO A 8 0.45 5.12 7.44
C PRO A 8 0.37 3.66 7.04
N LEU A 9 -0.37 3.36 5.96
CA LEU A 9 -0.19 2.11 5.22
C LEU A 9 0.92 2.36 4.21
N GLU A 10 1.94 1.52 4.20
CA GLU A 10 3.06 1.61 3.27
C GLU A 10 2.94 0.52 2.21
N ASN A 11 3.57 0.74 1.05
CA ASN A 11 3.63 -0.24 -0.04
C ASN A 11 2.26 -0.81 -0.43
N LEU A 12 1.24 0.04 -0.46
CA LEU A 12 -0.11 -0.38 -0.80
C LEU A 12 -0.17 -0.71 -2.29
N ILE A 13 -0.54 -1.95 -2.61
CA ILE A 13 -0.72 -2.44 -3.96
C ILE A 13 -2.15 -2.94 -4.09
N ILE A 14 -2.87 -2.39 -5.05
CA ILE A 14 -4.22 -2.79 -5.43
C ILE A 14 -4.14 -3.47 -6.80
N SER A 15 -4.62 -4.69 -6.90
CA SER A 15 -4.60 -5.49 -8.13
C SER A 15 -6.02 -5.81 -8.58
N ILE A 16 -6.36 -5.36 -9.78
CA ILE A 16 -7.69 -5.52 -10.38
C ILE A 16 -7.54 -6.37 -11.65
N ASN A 17 -8.27 -7.48 -11.73
CA ASN A 17 -8.34 -8.27 -12.95
C ASN A 17 -9.45 -7.73 -13.86
N LEU A 18 -9.09 -7.27 -15.06
CA LEU A 18 -10.02 -6.63 -16.00
C LEU A 18 -10.83 -7.62 -16.84
N GLY A 19 -10.58 -8.91 -16.69
CA GLY A 19 -11.28 -9.97 -17.43
C GLY A 19 -10.65 -10.24 -18.79
N GLU A 20 -11.24 -11.20 -19.50
CA GLU A 20 -10.74 -11.61 -20.82
C GLU A 20 -10.87 -10.49 -21.86
N GLY A 21 -10.08 -10.58 -22.92
CA GLY A 21 -10.09 -9.63 -24.02
C GLY A 21 -9.54 -8.23 -23.71
N ALA A 22 -9.24 -7.91 -22.44
CA ALA A 22 -8.70 -6.60 -22.04
C ALA A 22 -7.32 -6.34 -22.68
N SER A 23 -7.22 -5.28 -23.47
CA SER A 23 -6.05 -5.00 -24.32
C SER A 23 -5.32 -3.70 -23.97
N SER A 24 -6.04 -2.67 -23.53
CA SER A 24 -5.44 -1.38 -23.17
C SER A 24 -6.20 -0.71 -22.03
N VAL A 25 -5.49 0.03 -21.19
CA VAL A 25 -6.05 0.80 -20.06
C VAL A 25 -5.57 2.24 -20.15
N SER A 26 -6.49 3.18 -19.92
CA SER A 26 -6.21 4.59 -19.72
C SER A 26 -6.76 5.00 -18.37
N ALA A 27 -5.90 5.27 -17.39
CA ALA A 27 -6.32 5.68 -16.06
C ALA A 27 -5.58 6.92 -15.56
N THR A 28 -6.28 7.70 -14.75
CA THR A 28 -5.78 8.91 -14.10
C THR A 28 -5.87 8.70 -12.61
N ALA A 29 -4.72 8.76 -11.94
CA ALA A 29 -4.63 8.64 -10.51
C ALA A 29 -4.60 10.04 -9.86
N THR A 30 -5.43 10.25 -8.85
CA THR A 30 -5.52 11.52 -8.10
C THR A 30 -5.28 11.28 -6.62
N GLY A 31 -4.81 12.30 -5.90
CA GLY A 31 -4.56 12.24 -4.46
C GLY A 31 -3.63 13.36 -4.03
N ASP A 32 -3.33 13.42 -2.73
CA ASP A 32 -2.43 14.40 -2.13
C ASP A 32 -0.97 14.19 -2.56
N ARG A 33 -0.47 14.99 -3.50
CA ARG A 33 0.96 14.96 -3.88
C ARG A 33 1.79 15.70 -2.84
N ARG A 34 2.17 14.99 -1.78
CA ARG A 34 3.17 15.45 -0.80
C ARG A 34 4.42 14.57 -0.92
N PRO A 35 5.63 15.14 -0.93
CA PRO A 35 6.85 14.36 -0.80
C PRO A 35 6.84 13.59 0.52
N ILE A 36 7.29 12.33 0.51
CA ILE A 36 7.55 11.56 1.75
C ILE A 36 8.82 12.12 2.38
N GLY A 37 8.71 13.24 3.13
CA GLY A 37 9.84 13.87 3.80
C GLY A 37 9.39 14.87 4.87
N HIS A 38 9.84 14.69 6.10
CA HIS A 38 9.70 15.70 7.16
C HIS A 38 10.52 16.94 6.81
N GLY A 39 9.86 18.11 6.92
CA GLY A 39 10.37 19.47 6.78
C GLY A 39 11.87 19.64 6.50
N GLY A 40 12.20 20.13 5.30
CA GLY A 40 13.54 20.57 4.97
C GLY A 40 13.60 21.28 3.63
N LEU A 41 14.01 22.55 3.65
CA LEU A 41 14.41 23.30 2.46
C LEU A 41 15.55 22.57 1.76
N GLY A 42 15.27 21.99 0.59
CA GLY A 42 16.31 21.41 -0.25
C GLY A 42 15.73 20.90 -1.57
N LYS A 43 15.91 21.68 -2.64
CA LYS A 43 15.74 21.18 -4.01
C LYS A 43 16.69 20.00 -4.23
N ARG A 44 16.14 18.81 -4.40
CA ARG A 44 16.78 17.71 -5.15
C ARG A 44 15.75 17.16 -6.12
N ASP A 45 16.07 17.29 -7.41
CA ASP A 45 15.39 16.62 -8.51
C ASP A 45 15.72 15.12 -8.45
N ASP A 46 15.12 14.40 -7.50
CA ASP A 46 15.22 12.93 -7.44
C ASP A 46 13.83 12.34 -7.65
N MET A 47 13.58 11.84 -8.86
CA MET A 47 12.31 11.28 -9.33
C MET A 47 11.98 9.90 -8.73
N SER A 48 12.43 9.60 -7.51
CA SER A 48 12.16 8.35 -6.81
C SER A 48 11.61 8.49 -5.40
N GLU A 49 11.43 9.72 -4.89
CA GLU A 49 10.84 9.91 -3.56
C GLU A 49 9.32 9.81 -3.65
N GLY A 50 8.78 8.71 -3.10
CA GLY A 50 7.36 8.37 -3.20
C GLY A 50 6.45 9.54 -2.83
N MET A 51 5.35 9.68 -3.58
CA MET A 51 4.32 10.68 -3.28
C MET A 51 3.28 10.05 -2.34
N VAL A 52 2.84 10.82 -1.34
CA VAL A 52 1.75 10.46 -0.39
C VAL A 52 0.38 10.34 -1.07
N GLY A 53 0.28 10.60 -2.38
CA GLY A 53 -1.01 10.58 -3.06
C GLY A 53 -0.93 10.44 -4.57
N GLY A 54 -1.98 9.81 -5.11
CA GLY A 54 -2.13 9.46 -6.51
C GLY A 54 -1.51 8.11 -6.85
N GLY A 55 -0.34 7.76 -6.33
CA GLY A 55 0.33 6.50 -6.68
C GLY A 55 0.63 6.36 -8.18
N VAL A 56 1.15 5.20 -8.58
CA VAL A 56 1.47 4.85 -9.97
C VAL A 56 0.69 3.60 -10.33
N TRP A 57 0.16 3.55 -11.55
CA TRP A 57 -0.52 2.37 -12.05
C TRP A 57 0.17 1.81 -13.30
N GLU A 58 0.02 0.52 -13.49
CA GLU A 58 0.50 -0.21 -14.66
C GLU A 58 -0.52 -1.30 -15.03
N PHE A 59 -0.56 -1.66 -16.29
CA PHE A 59 -1.40 -2.75 -16.78
C PHE A 59 -0.53 -3.77 -17.50
N ASP A 60 -0.63 -5.04 -17.10
CA ASP A 60 0.00 -6.15 -17.82
C ASP A 60 -1.06 -6.87 -18.67
N PRO A 61 -0.95 -6.80 -20.01
CA PRO A 61 -1.92 -7.44 -20.92
C PRO A 61 -1.86 -8.97 -20.88
N ASN A 62 -0.76 -9.58 -20.43
CA ASN A 62 -0.65 -11.04 -20.36
C ASN A 62 -1.45 -11.60 -19.18
N THR A 63 -1.29 -10.98 -18.00
CA THR A 63 -2.04 -11.36 -16.81
C THR A 63 -3.42 -10.71 -16.73
N ARG A 64 -3.65 -9.64 -17.51
CA ARG A 64 -4.86 -8.81 -17.53
C ARG A 64 -5.10 -8.11 -16.19
N ILE A 65 -4.02 -7.84 -15.47
CA ILE A 65 -4.04 -7.21 -14.14
C ILE A 65 -3.64 -5.74 -14.28
N LEU A 66 -4.52 -4.86 -13.80
CA LEU A 66 -4.23 -3.47 -13.50
C LEU A 66 -3.70 -3.39 -12.07
N ARG A 67 -2.44 -2.99 -11.92
CA ARG A 67 -1.79 -2.81 -10.63
C ARG A 67 -1.66 -1.32 -10.30
N TRP A 68 -2.15 -0.91 -9.15
CA TRP A 68 -2.03 0.45 -8.62
C TRP A 68 -1.23 0.43 -7.33
N THR A 69 -0.11 1.15 -7.33
CA THR A 69 0.88 1.18 -6.24
C THR A 69 0.89 2.56 -5.59
N ILE A 70 0.72 2.59 -4.26
CA ILE A 70 0.73 3.80 -3.44
C ILE A 70 1.79 3.61 -2.36
N SER A 71 2.84 4.46 -2.36
CA SER A 71 3.99 4.28 -1.48
C SER A 71 3.65 4.50 0.00
N SER A 72 2.82 5.50 0.30
CA SER A 72 2.36 5.77 1.66
C SER A 72 0.95 6.35 1.64
N LEU A 73 0.03 5.73 2.38
CA LEU A 73 -1.33 6.18 2.60
C LEU A 73 -1.49 6.59 4.07
N THR A 74 -1.43 7.89 4.32
CA THR A 74 -1.80 8.48 5.62
C THR A 74 -3.26 8.89 5.64
N SER A 75 -3.84 9.10 6.83
CA SER A 75 -5.13 9.80 6.93
C SER A 75 -4.99 11.17 6.26
N THR A 76 -5.63 11.33 5.10
CA THR A 76 -5.62 12.55 4.28
C THR A 76 -7.04 13.05 4.10
N GLU A 77 -7.18 14.36 3.95
CA GLU A 77 -8.43 15.02 3.58
C GLU A 77 -8.91 14.62 2.17
N LYS A 78 -7.97 14.22 1.29
CA LYS A 78 -8.27 13.78 -0.08
C LYS A 78 -7.78 12.35 -0.32
N PRO A 79 -8.66 11.34 -0.20
CA PRO A 79 -8.28 9.95 -0.44
C PRO A 79 -7.81 9.79 -1.90
N PRO A 80 -6.77 8.96 -2.15
CA PRO A 80 -6.34 8.71 -3.49
C PRO A 80 -7.41 7.96 -4.27
N THR A 81 -7.57 8.29 -5.55
CA THR A 81 -8.52 7.64 -6.45
C THR A 81 -7.83 7.30 -7.76
N LEU A 82 -8.25 6.21 -8.39
CA LEU A 82 -7.85 5.83 -9.74
C LEU A 82 -9.11 5.73 -10.60
N THR A 83 -9.22 6.60 -11.60
CA THR A 83 -10.36 6.65 -12.53
C THR A 83 -9.86 6.42 -13.94
N GLY A 84 -10.48 5.51 -14.68
CA GLY A 84 -10.05 5.20 -16.04
C GLY A 84 -11.05 4.41 -16.83
N SER A 85 -10.64 4.06 -18.05
CA SER A 85 -11.35 3.17 -18.96
C SER A 85 -10.39 2.11 -19.51
N PHE A 86 -10.94 0.99 -19.94
CA PHE A 86 -10.18 -0.06 -20.61
C PHE A 86 -10.92 -0.53 -21.86
N VAL A 87 -10.16 -1.08 -22.80
CA VAL A 87 -10.70 -1.66 -24.04
C VAL A 87 -10.65 -3.18 -23.92
N THR A 88 -11.73 -3.84 -24.30
CA THR A 88 -11.80 -5.29 -24.40
C THR A 88 -12.46 -5.74 -25.70
N THR A 89 -12.02 -6.88 -26.23
CA THR A 89 -12.63 -7.55 -27.38
C THR A 89 -13.78 -8.49 -27.00
N SER A 90 -13.92 -8.84 -25.72
CA SER A 90 -15.01 -9.65 -25.19
C SER A 90 -16.02 -8.80 -24.43
N THR A 91 -17.03 -9.44 -23.84
CA THR A 91 -17.95 -8.75 -22.93
C THR A 91 -17.16 -8.12 -21.77
N PRO A 92 -17.33 -6.81 -21.49
CA PRO A 92 -16.59 -6.11 -20.45
C PRO A 92 -17.16 -6.49 -19.08
N ILE A 93 -16.66 -7.59 -18.53
CA ILE A 93 -17.00 -8.05 -17.18
C ILE A 93 -15.70 -8.03 -16.37
N PRO A 94 -15.38 -6.90 -15.70
CA PRO A 94 -14.30 -6.87 -14.72
C PRO A 94 -14.55 -7.90 -13.62
N SER A 95 -13.47 -8.38 -13.01
CA SER A 95 -13.59 -9.22 -11.80
C SER A 95 -14.38 -8.47 -10.73
N PRO A 96 -15.40 -9.09 -10.07
CA PRO A 96 -16.17 -8.47 -9.00
C PRO A 96 -15.36 -8.30 -7.70
N SER A 97 -14.05 -8.55 -7.77
CA SER A 97 -13.13 -8.41 -6.66
C SER A 97 -11.77 -7.92 -7.08
N PHE A 98 -11.12 -7.24 -6.14
CA PHE A 98 -9.74 -6.81 -6.26
C PHE A 98 -8.93 -7.25 -5.04
N ALA A 99 -7.64 -7.50 -5.26
CA ALA A 99 -6.72 -7.90 -4.22
C ALA A 99 -5.96 -6.68 -3.68
N ILE A 100 -5.69 -6.67 -2.39
CA ILE A 100 -4.93 -5.62 -1.70
C ILE A 100 -3.78 -6.25 -0.91
N SER A 101 -2.59 -5.67 -1.02
CA SER A 101 -1.46 -5.92 -0.14
C SER A 101 -0.86 -4.60 0.34
N TYR A 102 -0.42 -4.53 1.60
CA TYR A 102 0.17 -3.35 2.20
C TYR A 102 0.93 -3.72 3.48
N ASP A 103 1.77 -2.81 3.96
CA ASP A 103 2.53 -2.95 5.19
C ASP A 103 2.09 -1.91 6.22
N ILE A 104 2.14 -2.27 7.51
CA ILE A 104 2.00 -1.30 8.61
C ILE A 104 3.25 -1.35 9.48
N PRO A 105 4.06 -0.26 9.51
CA PRO A 105 5.24 -0.22 10.36
C PRO A 105 4.87 -0.21 11.85
N ASN A 106 5.65 -0.93 12.66
CA ASN A 106 5.55 -0.92 14.13
C ASN A 106 4.16 -1.31 14.68
N TYR A 107 3.44 -2.18 13.96
CA TYR A 107 2.08 -2.58 14.29
C TYR A 107 1.85 -4.08 14.06
N VAL A 108 0.91 -4.66 14.81
CA VAL A 108 0.42 -6.04 14.64
C VAL A 108 -1.10 -6.04 14.76
N TYR A 109 -1.79 -6.69 13.81
CA TYR A 109 -3.26 -6.79 13.79
C TYR A 109 -3.83 -7.54 15.00
N SER A 110 -3.11 -8.52 15.52
CA SER A 110 -3.56 -9.34 16.66
C SER A 110 -3.58 -8.59 17.99
N GLY A 111 -3.02 -7.37 18.04
CA GLY A 111 -2.85 -6.63 19.29
C GLY A 111 -1.82 -7.26 20.24
N LEU A 112 -1.03 -8.24 19.75
CA LEU A 112 -0.01 -8.91 20.54
C LEU A 112 1.03 -7.90 21.05
N LYS A 113 1.34 -7.99 22.33
CA LYS A 113 2.35 -7.18 23.01
C LYS A 113 3.32 -8.10 23.71
N ILE A 114 4.59 -7.70 23.69
CA ILE A 114 5.62 -8.40 24.44
C ILE A 114 5.69 -7.72 25.80
N ASP A 115 5.43 -8.51 26.84
CA ASP A 115 5.50 -8.07 28.22
C ASP A 115 6.95 -8.03 28.71
N GLN A 116 7.69 -9.14 28.56
CA GLN A 116 9.06 -9.24 29.06
C GLN A 116 9.94 -10.19 28.22
N LEU A 117 11.19 -9.78 28.00
CA LEU A 117 12.25 -10.63 27.44
C LEU A 117 13.31 -10.97 28.51
N ARG A 118 13.29 -12.22 29.00
CA ARG A 118 14.29 -12.72 29.95
C ARG A 118 15.42 -13.44 29.22
N VAL A 119 16.66 -13.11 29.57
CA VAL A 119 17.87 -13.78 29.09
C VAL A 119 18.60 -14.29 30.32
N LEU A 120 18.94 -15.58 30.34
CA LEU A 120 19.55 -16.27 31.47
C LEU A 120 20.87 -16.89 31.02
N GLY A 121 21.84 -17.01 31.93
CA GLY A 121 23.12 -17.66 31.65
C GLY A 121 24.22 -16.76 31.07
N GLU A 122 23.95 -15.48 30.85
CA GLU A 122 24.92 -14.52 30.32
C GLU A 122 25.53 -13.66 31.45
N MET A 123 26.86 -13.46 31.43
CA MET A 123 27.56 -12.62 32.41
C MET A 123 27.45 -11.12 32.14
N TYR A 124 26.90 -10.73 30.99
CA TYR A 124 26.74 -9.33 30.59
C TYR A 124 25.27 -8.95 30.42
N LYS A 125 25.00 -7.63 30.34
CA LYS A 125 23.65 -7.09 30.08
C LYS A 125 23.45 -6.91 28.57
N PRO A 126 22.77 -7.83 27.86
CA PRO A 126 22.53 -7.67 26.43
C PRO A 126 21.55 -6.52 26.16
N PHE A 127 21.77 -5.82 25.06
CA PHE A 127 20.77 -4.90 24.51
C PHE A 127 19.64 -5.73 23.89
N LYS A 128 18.39 -5.41 24.25
CA LYS A 128 17.20 -6.10 23.76
C LYS A 128 16.25 -5.09 23.15
N GLY A 129 15.81 -5.36 21.92
CA GLY A 129 14.79 -4.57 21.25
C GLY A 129 13.89 -5.50 20.44
N VAL A 130 12.62 -5.11 20.30
CA VAL A 130 11.70 -5.82 19.41
C VAL A 130 11.07 -4.82 18.46
N ARG A 131 11.10 -5.17 17.18
CA ARG A 131 10.32 -4.49 16.14
C ARG A 131 9.17 -5.40 15.75
N MET A 132 7.97 -4.87 15.85
CA MET A 132 6.76 -5.52 15.36
C MET A 132 6.44 -4.99 13.97
N THR A 133 6.12 -5.85 13.02
CA THR A 133 5.75 -5.43 11.66
C THR A 133 4.64 -6.34 11.16
N SER A 134 3.60 -5.72 10.61
CA SER A 134 2.47 -6.38 9.99
C SER A 134 2.66 -6.29 8.48
N VAL A 135 2.81 -7.44 7.84
CA VAL A 135 2.73 -7.58 6.38
C VAL A 135 1.36 -8.15 6.07
N THR A 136 0.63 -7.51 5.16
CA THR A 136 -0.70 -7.99 4.77
C THR A 136 -0.58 -9.28 3.98
N GLY A 137 -1.42 -10.26 4.31
CA GLY A 137 -1.60 -11.48 3.51
C GLY A 137 -2.44 -11.23 2.26
N ARG A 138 -3.19 -12.23 1.82
CA ARG A 138 -4.13 -12.08 0.70
C ARG A 138 -5.45 -11.48 1.19
N VAL A 139 -5.64 -10.18 0.98
CA VAL A 139 -6.93 -9.51 1.22
C VAL A 139 -7.66 -9.36 -0.11
N GLU A 140 -8.87 -9.90 -0.19
CA GLU A 140 -9.76 -9.76 -1.34
C GLU A 140 -10.96 -8.91 -0.92
N VAL A 141 -11.25 -7.86 -1.68
CA VAL A 141 -12.43 -7.02 -1.50
C VAL A 141 -13.39 -7.27 -2.66
N ARG A 142 -14.65 -7.57 -2.35
CA ARG A 142 -15.73 -7.79 -3.32
C ARG A 142 -16.67 -6.60 -3.34
N TYR A 143 -17.17 -6.23 -4.51
CA TYR A 143 -18.07 -5.09 -4.72
C TYR A 143 -19.32 -5.46 -5.52
#